data_AF-A0A5F9C301-F1
#
_entry.id   AF-A0A5F9C301-F1
#
_cell.length_a   1.000
_cell.length_b   1.000
_cell.length_c   1.000
_cell.angle_alpha   90.00
_cell.angle_beta   90.00
_cell.angle_gamma   90.00
#
_symmetry.space_group_name_H-M   'P 1'
#
loop_
_entity.id
_entity.type
_entity.pdbx_description
1 polymer ?
#
loop_
_entity_poly.entity_id
_entity_poly.type
_entity_poly.pdbx_seq_one_letter_code
_entity_poly.pdbx_strand_id
1 'polypeptide(L)'
;MAEEVSALMKATVLMRQPERVQEIVSALRRGGGDQLQVISDFDMTLSRFSYNGKRCPSSYNILDNSKIISEECQKELTALFHHYYPIEIDPHRTVKDKFPHMVEWWTKAHNLLCQQRIRKCQIAQVVRESTAVLREGYQTFFHTLHHAGIPLFIFSAGIGDVLEEIIRQMNVLHPNVHIVSNYMDFDEDGFLRGFKGQLIHTYNKNSSVCENSGYFQKLQGRTNILLLGDSMGDLTMAEGAPDVQNILKIGFLNDKANRLEKAVAAAYTFLQRNPKHELTAKYLSYYRGMLDVADEALTDLEAQPYEAVFLRAVKLYNSGYFRVCTEDMERALAEYLVVFARCLVGCEGSHELVDFKDFYPSIVDLFAESLQCKVDCETNLTPNVGGYFVDKFVATMYHYLQFAYYKLNDVRQAARSAASYMLFDPEDSVMQQNLVYYRFHRARWGLEEDDFRPREEAVLYHNQTSELRELLEFSHMYLQSDDEMELEEPGPPTEPEEPPSDAEFEGEGDYEEGLYADWWQEPDAKGDEAEAEPEPELA
;
A
#
# COMPACT_ATOMS: atom_id res chain seq x y z
N MET A 1 -16.87 18.01 14.94
CA MET A 1 -16.44 16.66 14.56
C MET A 1 -17.05 16.36 13.20
N ALA A 2 -16.23 16.19 12.17
CA ALA A 2 -16.70 15.84 10.84
C ALA A 2 -17.11 14.37 10.87
N GLU A 3 -18.38 14.06 10.60
CA GLU A 3 -18.78 12.67 10.34
C GLU A 3 -17.93 12.12 9.20
N GLU A 4 -17.13 11.10 9.49
CA GLU A 4 -16.35 10.40 8.48
C GLU A 4 -17.30 9.76 7.48
N VAL A 5 -17.16 10.14 6.20
CA VAL A 5 -17.91 9.52 5.13
C VAL A 5 -17.28 8.15 4.88
N SER A 6 -17.84 7.09 5.48
CA SER A 6 -17.32 5.71 5.40
C SER A 6 -17.04 5.22 3.98
N ALA A 7 -17.75 5.75 2.97
CA ALA A 7 -17.50 5.46 1.56
C ALA A 7 -16.11 5.92 1.06
N LEU A 8 -15.51 6.94 1.67
CA LEU A 8 -14.15 7.42 1.36
C LEU A 8 -13.05 6.52 1.93
N MET A 9 -13.38 5.61 2.84
CA MET A 9 -12.44 4.67 3.47
C MET A 9 -12.33 3.34 2.73
N LYS A 10 -13.04 3.16 1.61
CA LYS A 10 -12.94 1.96 0.79
C LYS A 10 -11.56 1.86 0.15
N ALA A 11 -10.98 0.65 0.10
CA ALA A 11 -9.68 0.38 -0.53
C ALA A 11 -9.58 0.81 -2.01
N THR A 12 -10.72 0.97 -2.70
CA THR A 12 -10.80 1.47 -4.08
C THR A 12 -10.72 2.99 -4.21
N VAL A 13 -10.68 3.72 -3.09
CA VAL A 13 -10.61 5.19 -3.06
C VAL A 13 -9.18 5.60 -2.73
N LEU A 14 -8.53 6.28 -3.68
CA LEU A 14 -7.17 6.79 -3.51
C LEU A 14 -7.20 8.31 -3.52
N MET A 15 -6.70 8.91 -2.44
CA MET A 15 -6.65 10.36 -2.27
C MET A 15 -5.23 10.81 -1.99
N ARG A 16 -4.70 11.72 -2.81
CA ARG A 16 -3.37 12.30 -2.57
C ARG A 16 -3.33 13.21 -1.34
N GLN A 17 -4.42 13.93 -1.07
CA GLN A 17 -4.54 14.87 0.05
C GLN A 17 -5.91 14.70 0.72
N PRO A 18 -6.07 13.70 1.63
CA PRO A 18 -7.34 13.39 2.27
C PRO A 18 -7.98 14.58 3.01
N GLU A 19 -7.18 15.36 3.74
CA GLU A 19 -7.65 16.55 4.49
C GLU A 19 -8.31 17.58 3.56
N ARG A 20 -7.65 17.90 2.44
CA ARG A 20 -8.20 18.81 1.42
C ARG A 20 -9.51 18.28 0.82
N VAL A 21 -9.61 16.98 0.61
CA VAL A 21 -10.87 16.36 0.13
C VAL A 21 -11.96 16.54 1.18
N GLN A 22 -11.67 16.32 2.46
CA GLN A 22 -12.63 16.53 3.55
C GLN A 22 -13.07 17.99 3.66
N GLU A 23 -12.17 18.96 3.48
CA GLU A 23 -12.51 20.39 3.43
C GLU A 23 -13.50 20.70 2.31
N ILE A 24 -13.23 20.20 1.10
CA ILE A 24 -14.10 20.38 -0.07
C ILE A 24 -15.45 19.73 0.20
N VAL A 25 -15.50 18.48 0.65
CA VAL A 25 -16.75 17.77 0.97
C VAL A 25 -17.55 18.53 2.03
N SER A 26 -16.88 19.07 3.06
CA SER A 26 -17.52 19.89 4.09
C SER A 26 -18.09 21.19 3.52
N ALA A 27 -17.39 21.82 2.58
CA ALA A 27 -17.87 23.00 1.87
C ALA A 27 -19.09 22.69 0.99
N LEU A 28 -19.07 21.56 0.26
CA LEU A 28 -20.22 21.08 -0.52
C LEU A 28 -21.44 20.83 0.38
N ARG A 29 -21.25 20.19 1.55
CA ARG A 29 -22.31 19.97 2.55
C ARG A 29 -22.91 21.29 3.05
N ARG A 30 -22.07 22.28 3.36
CA ARG A 30 -22.50 23.61 3.83
C ARG A 30 -23.28 24.38 2.77
N GLY A 31 -22.87 24.28 1.50
CA GLY A 31 -23.55 24.95 0.38
C GLY A 31 -24.90 24.34 0.00
N GLY A 32 -25.12 23.05 0.31
CA GLY A 32 -26.38 22.36 0.05
C GLY A 32 -26.66 22.12 -1.44
N GLY A 33 -27.85 21.58 -1.73
CA GLY A 33 -28.26 21.21 -3.10
C GLY A 33 -28.49 22.41 -4.04
N ASP A 34 -28.85 23.57 -3.49
CA ASP A 34 -29.13 24.78 -4.27
C ASP A 34 -27.88 25.36 -4.93
N GLN A 35 -26.70 25.17 -4.32
CA GLN A 35 -25.42 25.63 -4.85
C GLN A 35 -24.66 24.56 -5.64
N LEU A 36 -25.11 23.30 -5.62
CA LEU A 36 -24.42 22.17 -6.22
C LEU A 36 -24.82 21.97 -7.68
N GLN A 37 -23.86 21.68 -8.55
CA GLN A 37 -24.07 21.15 -9.89
C GLN A 37 -23.15 19.95 -10.12
N VAL A 38 -23.59 19.00 -10.95
CA VAL A 38 -22.81 17.81 -11.28
C VAL A 38 -22.45 17.82 -12.76
N ILE A 39 -21.17 17.65 -13.05
CA ILE A 39 -20.62 17.54 -14.40
C ILE A 39 -20.00 16.15 -14.53
N SER A 40 -20.42 15.37 -15.52
CA SER A 40 -19.97 13.99 -15.66
C SER A 40 -19.68 13.65 -17.12
N ASP A 41 -18.63 12.89 -17.36
CA ASP A 41 -18.55 12.08 -18.57
C ASP A 41 -19.56 10.92 -18.48
N PHE A 42 -19.80 10.22 -19.59
CA PHE A 42 -20.70 9.07 -19.66
C PHE A 42 -19.98 7.73 -19.81
N ASP A 43 -19.15 7.59 -20.85
CA ASP A 43 -18.60 6.30 -21.24
C ASP A 43 -17.51 5.89 -20.26
N MET A 44 -17.63 4.72 -19.64
CA MET A 44 -16.73 4.22 -18.59
C MET A 44 -16.73 5.07 -17.30
N THR A 45 -17.42 6.21 -17.27
CA THR A 45 -17.67 7.02 -16.07
C THR A 45 -19.02 6.69 -15.44
N LEU A 46 -20.14 6.93 -16.13
CA LEU A 46 -21.48 6.53 -15.66
C LEU A 46 -21.82 5.11 -16.11
N SER A 47 -21.33 4.70 -17.30
CA SER A 47 -21.36 3.31 -17.74
C SER A 47 -20.20 2.51 -17.12
N ARG A 48 -20.40 1.20 -16.97
CA ARG A 48 -19.36 0.30 -16.45
C ARG A 48 -18.25 0.12 -17.49
N PHE A 49 -17.03 -0.09 -16.99
CA PHE A 49 -15.90 -0.53 -17.82
C PHE A 49 -15.95 -2.03 -18.13
N SER A 50 -16.31 -2.84 -17.14
CA SER A 50 -16.46 -4.29 -17.29
C SER A 50 -17.60 -4.84 -16.44
N TYR A 51 -18.17 -5.96 -16.90
CA TYR A 51 -19.22 -6.70 -16.22
C TYR A 51 -19.02 -8.20 -16.44
N ASN A 52 -19.02 -8.99 -15.37
CA ASN A 52 -18.79 -10.44 -15.40
C ASN A 52 -17.54 -10.86 -16.18
N GLY A 53 -16.43 -10.13 -16.00
CA GLY A 53 -15.15 -10.41 -16.66
C GLY A 53 -15.07 -10.01 -18.14
N LYS A 54 -16.14 -9.44 -18.72
CA LYS A 54 -16.15 -8.92 -20.09
C LYS A 54 -16.16 -7.40 -20.11
N ARG A 55 -15.47 -6.80 -21.08
CA ARG A 55 -15.48 -5.35 -21.30
C ARG A 55 -16.88 -4.90 -21.75
N CYS A 56 -17.41 -3.87 -21.11
CA CYS A 56 -18.67 -3.25 -21.51
C CYS A 56 -18.42 -2.30 -22.70
N PRO A 57 -19.39 -2.18 -23.62
CA PRO A 57 -19.23 -1.32 -24.79
C PRO A 57 -19.39 0.17 -24.43
N SER A 58 -18.59 1.03 -25.07
CA SER A 58 -18.88 2.47 -25.13
C SER A 58 -20.07 2.77 -26.05
N SER A 59 -20.57 3.99 -26.04
CA SER A 59 -21.61 4.46 -26.96
C SER A 59 -21.26 4.20 -28.45
N TYR A 60 -20.01 4.36 -28.86
CA TYR A 60 -19.54 3.97 -30.19
C TYR A 60 -19.57 2.45 -30.37
N ASN A 61 -19.04 1.69 -29.43
CA ASN A 61 -18.96 0.23 -29.58
C ASN A 61 -20.34 -0.46 -29.60
N ILE A 62 -21.36 0.15 -28.99
CA ILE A 62 -22.75 -0.31 -29.12
C ILE A 62 -23.18 -0.28 -30.58
N LEU A 63 -22.81 0.78 -31.31
CA LEU A 63 -23.10 0.91 -32.73
C LEU A 63 -22.17 0.02 -33.57
N ASP A 64 -20.87 0.04 -33.32
CA ASP A 64 -19.88 -0.73 -34.10
C ASP A 64 -20.18 -2.24 -34.07
N ASN A 65 -20.50 -2.78 -32.90
CA ASN A 65 -20.76 -4.22 -32.71
C ASN A 65 -22.17 -4.64 -33.13
N SER A 66 -23.01 -3.70 -33.57
CA SER A 66 -24.39 -3.99 -33.92
C SER A 66 -24.51 -4.60 -35.32
N LYS A 67 -25.62 -5.30 -35.55
CA LYS A 67 -25.92 -5.95 -36.83
C LYS A 67 -26.24 -4.97 -37.97
N ILE A 68 -26.35 -3.67 -37.68
CA ILE A 68 -26.65 -2.65 -38.71
C ILE A 68 -25.40 -2.17 -39.43
N ILE A 69 -24.22 -2.43 -38.87
CA ILE A 69 -22.92 -2.10 -39.48
C ILE A 69 -22.42 -3.31 -40.26
N SER A 70 -21.96 -3.10 -41.48
CA SER A 70 -21.40 -4.19 -42.30
C SER A 70 -20.10 -4.73 -41.70
N GLU A 71 -19.80 -6.01 -41.93
CA GLU A 71 -18.54 -6.62 -41.49
C GLU A 71 -17.30 -5.92 -42.08
N GLU A 72 -17.42 -5.36 -43.28
CA GLU A 72 -16.37 -4.58 -43.92
C GLU A 72 -16.10 -3.27 -43.16
N CYS A 73 -17.16 -2.52 -42.83
CA CYS A 73 -17.05 -1.32 -42.04
C CYS A 73 -16.52 -1.59 -40.62
N GLN A 74 -16.92 -2.71 -40.00
CA GLN A 74 -16.38 -3.13 -38.70
C GLN A 74 -14.87 -3.35 -38.75
N LYS A 75 -14.36 -3.98 -39.81
CA LYS A 75 -12.91 -4.17 -40.00
C LYS A 75 -12.18 -2.85 -40.15
N GLU A 76 -12.75 -1.89 -40.90
CA GLU A 76 -12.16 -0.56 -41.05
C GLU A 76 -12.16 0.24 -39.74
N LEU A 77 -13.27 0.24 -39.00
CA LEU A 77 -13.36 0.87 -37.68
C LEU A 77 -12.36 0.25 -36.68
N THR A 78 -12.21 -1.08 -36.72
CA THR A 78 -11.22 -1.79 -35.92
C THR A 78 -9.79 -1.42 -36.30
N ALA A 79 -9.50 -1.25 -37.60
CA ALA A 79 -8.20 -0.80 -38.08
C ALA A 79 -7.89 0.64 -37.64
N LEU A 80 -8.88 1.54 -37.68
CA LEU A 80 -8.75 2.89 -37.13
C LEU A 80 -8.46 2.85 -35.63
N PHE A 81 -9.20 2.04 -34.86
CA PHE A 81 -8.95 1.86 -33.44
C PHE A 81 -7.52 1.39 -33.16
N HIS A 82 -7.05 0.34 -33.83
CA HIS A 82 -5.68 -0.17 -33.65
C HIS A 82 -4.60 0.86 -34.01
N HIS A 83 -4.88 1.80 -34.91
CA HIS A 83 -3.93 2.84 -35.29
C HIS A 83 -3.91 4.01 -34.29
N TYR A 84 -5.08 4.54 -33.93
CA TYR A 84 -5.17 5.79 -33.16
C TYR A 84 -5.26 5.60 -31.65
N TYR A 85 -5.82 4.49 -31.15
CA TYR A 85 -5.92 4.25 -29.71
C TYR A 85 -4.55 4.22 -29.00
N PRO A 86 -3.48 3.59 -29.56
CA PRO A 86 -2.15 3.68 -28.98
C PRO A 86 -1.63 5.12 -28.86
N ILE A 87 -1.98 5.99 -29.82
CA ILE A 87 -1.61 7.42 -29.81
C ILE A 87 -2.39 8.16 -28.74
N GLU A 88 -3.68 7.85 -28.56
CA GLU A 88 -4.53 8.44 -27.53
C GLU A 88 -3.95 8.20 -26.14
N ILE A 89 -3.55 6.96 -25.84
CA ILE A 89 -3.09 6.55 -24.49
C ILE A 89 -1.59 6.80 -24.23
N ASP A 90 -0.81 7.18 -25.24
CA ASP A 90 0.65 7.32 -25.15
C ASP A 90 1.06 8.36 -24.08
N PRO A 91 1.70 7.98 -22.96
CA PRO A 91 2.06 8.91 -21.90
C PRO A 91 3.20 9.86 -22.28
N HIS A 92 3.93 9.59 -23.37
CA HIS A 92 5.08 10.38 -23.81
C HIS A 92 4.72 11.49 -24.80
N ARG A 93 3.50 11.49 -25.33
CA ARG A 93 2.99 12.52 -26.25
C ARG A 93 2.21 13.60 -25.50
N THR A 94 2.42 14.85 -25.89
CA THR A 94 1.63 15.96 -25.33
C THR A 94 0.20 15.95 -25.88
N VAL A 95 -0.74 16.54 -25.13
CA VAL A 95 -2.13 16.70 -25.59
C VAL A 95 -2.19 17.46 -26.93
N LYS A 96 -1.32 18.46 -27.10
CA LYS A 96 -1.24 19.26 -28.33
C LYS A 96 -0.86 18.41 -29.55
N ASP A 97 0.04 17.44 -29.38
CA ASP A 97 0.46 16.53 -30.45
C ASP A 97 -0.62 15.49 -30.76
N LYS A 98 -1.36 15.03 -29.74
CA LYS A 98 -2.45 14.06 -29.90
C LYS A 98 -3.70 14.65 -30.54
N PHE A 99 -3.95 15.94 -30.33
CA PHE A 99 -5.15 16.64 -30.77
C PHE A 99 -5.52 16.41 -32.26
N PRO A 100 -4.63 16.70 -33.25
CA PRO A 100 -4.98 16.50 -34.66
C PRO A 100 -5.27 15.05 -35.02
N HIS A 101 -4.60 14.09 -34.37
CA HIS A 101 -4.85 12.67 -34.59
C HIS A 101 -6.24 12.24 -34.10
N MET A 102 -6.72 12.78 -32.99
CA MET A 102 -8.08 12.48 -32.50
C MET A 102 -9.14 13.07 -33.42
N VAL A 103 -8.93 14.28 -33.93
CA VAL A 103 -9.82 14.88 -34.94
C VAL A 103 -9.87 14.02 -36.20
N GLU A 104 -8.71 13.59 -36.70
CA GLU A 104 -8.62 12.73 -37.88
C GLU A 104 -9.31 11.37 -37.68
N TRP A 105 -9.07 10.73 -36.53
CA TRP A 105 -9.67 9.46 -36.18
C TRP A 105 -11.19 9.53 -36.19
N TRP A 106 -11.77 10.42 -35.39
CA TRP A 106 -13.22 10.52 -35.26
C TRP A 106 -13.89 11.00 -36.54
N THR A 107 -13.26 11.89 -37.30
CA THR A 107 -13.76 12.30 -38.63
C THR A 107 -13.84 11.10 -39.58
N LYS A 108 -12.80 10.25 -39.64
CA LYS A 108 -12.81 9.02 -40.44
C LYS A 108 -13.89 8.06 -39.96
N ALA A 109 -13.99 7.82 -38.65
CA ALA A 109 -14.98 6.92 -38.07
C ALA A 109 -16.42 7.39 -38.37
N HIS A 110 -16.72 8.68 -38.20
CA HIS A 110 -18.05 9.24 -38.50
C HIS A 110 -18.41 9.11 -39.98
N ASN A 111 -17.45 9.37 -40.87
CA ASN A 111 -17.66 9.21 -42.32
C ASN A 111 -17.99 7.76 -42.69
N LEU A 112 -17.34 6.78 -42.07
CA LEU A 112 -17.66 5.36 -42.27
C LEU A 112 -19.08 5.02 -41.78
N LEU A 113 -19.48 5.52 -40.62
CA LEU A 113 -20.83 5.32 -40.09
C LEU A 113 -21.91 5.91 -41.01
N CYS A 114 -21.67 7.10 -41.58
CA CYS A 114 -22.60 7.71 -42.55
C CYS A 114 -22.80 6.86 -43.82
N GLN A 115 -21.83 6.03 -44.20
CA GLN A 115 -21.95 5.14 -45.36
C GLN A 115 -22.84 3.92 -45.09
N GLN A 116 -23.11 3.59 -43.82
CA GLN A 116 -23.87 2.38 -43.44
C GLN A 116 -25.39 2.52 -43.53
N ARG A 117 -25.92 3.68 -43.99
CA ARG A 117 -27.37 3.95 -44.11
C ARG A 117 -28.15 3.64 -42.83
N ILE A 118 -27.62 4.07 -41.68
CA ILE A 118 -28.22 3.86 -40.36
C ILE A 118 -29.52 4.66 -40.26
N ARG A 119 -30.64 4.03 -39.87
CA ARG A 119 -31.91 4.72 -39.61
C ARG A 119 -32.08 5.05 -38.14
N LYS A 120 -32.66 6.23 -37.84
CA LYS A 120 -32.91 6.67 -36.46
C LYS A 120 -33.72 5.67 -35.64
N CYS A 121 -34.72 5.02 -36.24
CA CYS A 121 -35.56 4.04 -35.55
C CYS A 121 -34.79 2.78 -35.10
N GLN A 122 -33.63 2.49 -35.71
CA GLN A 122 -32.82 1.31 -35.36
C GLN A 122 -32.03 1.53 -34.07
N ILE A 123 -31.74 2.78 -33.68
CA ILE A 123 -30.93 3.09 -32.49
C ILE A 123 -31.53 2.47 -31.22
N ALA A 124 -32.84 2.58 -31.03
CA ALA A 124 -33.54 1.99 -29.89
C ALA A 124 -33.39 0.45 -29.84
N GLN A 125 -33.42 -0.21 -31.00
CA GLN A 125 -33.22 -1.66 -31.08
C GLN A 125 -31.75 -2.02 -30.79
N VAL A 126 -30.80 -1.29 -31.37
CA VAL A 126 -29.36 -1.53 -31.16
C VAL A 126 -28.99 -1.40 -29.68
N VAL A 127 -29.48 -0.36 -28.99
CA VAL A 127 -29.24 -0.18 -27.55
C VAL A 127 -29.83 -1.34 -26.75
N ARG A 128 -31.05 -1.78 -27.08
CA ARG A 128 -31.74 -2.87 -26.38
C ARG A 128 -31.04 -4.22 -26.53
N GLU A 129 -30.45 -4.47 -27.70
CA GLU A 129 -29.68 -5.70 -27.97
C GLU A 129 -28.25 -5.66 -27.42
N SER A 130 -27.79 -4.49 -26.97
CA SER A 130 -26.42 -4.30 -26.48
C SER A 130 -26.22 -4.84 -25.06
N THR A 131 -24.96 -4.98 -24.67
CA THR A 131 -24.53 -5.35 -23.30
C THR A 131 -24.15 -4.13 -22.46
N ALA A 132 -24.67 -2.94 -22.80
CA ALA A 132 -24.40 -1.72 -22.05
C ALA A 132 -24.98 -1.81 -20.62
N VAL A 133 -24.17 -1.45 -19.62
CA VAL A 133 -24.57 -1.51 -18.22
C VAL A 133 -24.11 -0.23 -17.51
N LEU A 134 -25.00 0.40 -16.76
CA LEU A 134 -24.67 1.54 -15.89
C LEU A 134 -24.00 1.08 -14.59
N ARG A 135 -23.19 1.96 -13.98
CA ARG A 135 -22.52 1.65 -12.70
C ARG A 135 -23.52 1.32 -11.60
N GLU A 136 -23.07 0.53 -10.63
CA GLU A 136 -23.87 0.24 -9.45
C GLU A 136 -24.29 1.55 -8.74
N GLY A 137 -25.55 1.61 -8.29
CA GLY A 137 -26.10 2.80 -7.66
C GLY A 137 -26.55 3.90 -8.61
N TYR A 138 -26.54 3.68 -9.95
CA TYR A 138 -26.97 4.71 -10.91
C TYR A 138 -28.39 5.22 -10.64
N GLN A 139 -29.34 4.34 -10.31
CA GLN A 139 -30.73 4.74 -10.03
C GLN A 139 -30.77 5.75 -8.88
N THR A 140 -30.14 5.41 -7.75
CA THR A 140 -30.04 6.29 -6.58
C THR A 140 -29.39 7.62 -6.95
N PHE A 141 -28.30 7.60 -7.73
CA PHE A 141 -27.62 8.81 -8.18
C PHE A 141 -28.55 9.72 -8.99
N PHE A 142 -29.15 9.22 -10.09
CA PHE A 142 -30.03 10.01 -10.95
C PHE A 142 -31.29 10.51 -10.22
N HIS A 143 -31.95 9.64 -9.44
CA HIS A 143 -33.16 10.01 -8.70
C HIS A 143 -32.87 11.03 -7.60
N THR A 144 -31.76 10.89 -6.86
CA THR A 144 -31.39 11.85 -5.80
C THR A 144 -31.14 13.23 -6.37
N LEU A 145 -30.37 13.32 -7.48
CA LEU A 145 -30.13 14.59 -8.15
C LEU A 145 -31.43 15.22 -8.66
N HIS A 146 -32.33 14.40 -9.23
CA HIS A 146 -33.62 14.87 -9.71
C HIS A 146 -34.50 15.42 -8.57
N HIS A 147 -34.68 14.64 -7.49
CA HIS A 147 -35.50 15.03 -6.34
C HIS A 147 -34.97 16.27 -5.62
N ALA A 148 -33.65 16.44 -5.58
CA ALA A 148 -33.00 17.61 -4.99
C ALA A 148 -32.91 18.81 -5.97
N GLY A 149 -33.42 18.68 -7.21
CA GLY A 149 -33.34 19.75 -8.20
C GLY A 149 -31.92 20.14 -8.60
N ILE A 150 -30.98 19.20 -8.53
CA ILE A 150 -29.56 19.41 -8.87
C ILE A 150 -29.35 19.16 -10.37
N PRO A 151 -28.81 20.13 -11.14
CA PRO A 151 -28.48 19.96 -12.54
C PRO A 151 -27.39 18.90 -12.73
N LEU A 152 -27.64 17.97 -13.64
CA LEU A 152 -26.65 17.02 -14.12
C LEU A 152 -26.30 17.34 -15.56
N PHE A 153 -25.07 17.77 -15.79
CA PHE A 153 -24.53 18.04 -17.11
C PHE A 153 -23.65 16.88 -17.55
N ILE A 154 -24.13 16.10 -18.52
CA ILE A 154 -23.40 14.98 -19.11
C ILE A 154 -22.65 15.48 -20.35
N PHE A 155 -21.32 15.45 -20.28
CA PHE A 155 -20.44 15.96 -21.34
C PHE A 155 -19.59 14.82 -21.92
N SER A 156 -20.07 14.23 -23.01
CA SER A 156 -19.53 12.99 -23.58
C SER A 156 -18.93 13.18 -24.96
N ALA A 157 -17.74 12.63 -25.18
CA ALA A 157 -17.13 12.50 -26.50
C ALA A 157 -17.74 11.34 -27.33
N GLY A 158 -18.72 10.62 -26.77
CA GLY A 158 -19.44 9.53 -27.41
C GLY A 158 -20.51 9.97 -28.42
N ILE A 159 -21.45 9.07 -28.72
CA ILE A 159 -22.63 9.34 -29.56
C ILE A 159 -23.83 9.73 -28.69
N GLY A 160 -24.35 10.94 -28.89
CA GLY A 160 -25.44 11.51 -28.10
C GLY A 160 -26.74 10.72 -28.17
N ASP A 161 -27.19 10.35 -29.38
CA ASP A 161 -28.45 9.60 -29.56
C ASP A 161 -28.43 8.22 -28.89
N VAL A 162 -27.27 7.55 -28.90
CA VAL A 162 -27.07 6.23 -28.26
C VAL A 162 -27.08 6.39 -26.74
N LEU A 163 -26.32 7.35 -26.22
CA LEU A 163 -26.27 7.66 -24.79
C LEU A 163 -27.66 7.99 -24.24
N GLU A 164 -28.37 8.90 -24.91
CA GLU A 164 -29.70 9.34 -24.50
C GLU A 164 -30.71 8.19 -24.51
N GLU A 165 -30.60 7.29 -25.49
CA GLU A 165 -31.42 6.09 -25.56
C GLU A 165 -31.09 5.09 -24.44
N ILE A 166 -29.82 4.93 -24.03
CA ILE A 166 -29.44 4.09 -22.88
C ILE A 166 -30.14 4.58 -21.61
N ILE A 167 -29.99 5.87 -21.27
CA ILE A 167 -30.59 6.42 -20.04
C ILE A 167 -32.12 6.48 -20.10
N ARG A 168 -32.70 6.60 -21.30
CA ARG A 168 -34.15 6.48 -21.52
C ARG A 168 -34.64 5.06 -21.23
N GLN A 169 -34.00 4.04 -21.80
CA GLN A 169 -34.39 2.63 -21.56
C GLN A 169 -34.17 2.20 -20.10
N MET A 170 -33.20 2.83 -19.42
CA MET A 170 -32.92 2.61 -18.00
C MET A 170 -33.82 3.46 -17.06
N ASN A 171 -34.78 4.21 -17.60
CA ASN A 171 -35.75 5.05 -16.87
C ASN A 171 -35.12 6.11 -15.94
N VAL A 172 -33.99 6.69 -16.35
CA VAL A 172 -33.26 7.71 -15.57
C VAL A 172 -33.02 9.03 -16.31
N LEU A 173 -33.64 9.19 -17.49
CA LEU A 173 -33.64 10.46 -18.22
C LEU A 173 -34.65 11.44 -17.59
N HIS A 174 -34.16 12.25 -16.64
CA HIS A 174 -34.97 13.25 -15.93
C HIS A 174 -34.79 14.67 -16.50
N PRO A 175 -35.73 15.61 -16.27
CA PRO A 175 -35.64 16.98 -16.77
C PRO A 175 -34.42 17.80 -16.31
N ASN A 176 -33.77 17.43 -15.20
CA ASN A 176 -32.56 18.07 -14.71
C ASN A 176 -31.28 17.60 -15.41
N VAL A 177 -31.38 16.59 -16.29
CA VAL A 177 -30.26 16.06 -17.07
C VAL A 177 -30.12 16.83 -18.37
N HIS A 178 -28.95 17.41 -18.61
CA HIS A 178 -28.60 18.08 -19.85
C HIS A 178 -27.39 17.37 -20.48
N ILE A 179 -27.48 17.03 -21.76
CA ILE A 179 -26.50 16.18 -22.45
C ILE A 179 -25.87 16.99 -23.57
N VAL A 180 -24.54 17.02 -23.61
CA VAL A 180 -23.74 17.56 -24.70
C VAL A 180 -22.84 16.45 -25.20
N SER A 181 -23.01 16.08 -26.46
CA SER A 181 -22.32 14.96 -27.10
C SER A 181 -22.40 15.07 -28.63
N ASN A 182 -21.79 14.14 -29.36
CA ASN A 182 -21.87 14.08 -30.82
C ASN A 182 -23.23 13.52 -31.24
N TYR A 183 -24.20 14.41 -31.49
CA TYR A 183 -25.53 14.02 -31.96
C TYR A 183 -25.53 13.72 -33.46
N MET A 184 -26.20 12.65 -33.85
CA MET A 184 -26.41 12.26 -35.24
C MET A 184 -27.35 13.23 -35.96
N ASP A 185 -27.04 13.50 -37.22
CA ASP A 185 -27.87 14.27 -38.13
C ASP A 185 -28.52 13.34 -39.16
N PHE A 186 -29.86 13.34 -39.18
CA PHE A 186 -30.66 12.47 -40.03
C PHE A 186 -31.35 13.28 -41.13
N ASP A 187 -31.42 12.73 -42.33
CA ASP A 187 -32.17 13.31 -43.45
C ASP A 187 -33.69 13.15 -43.29
N GLU A 188 -34.46 13.67 -44.25
CA GLU A 188 -35.94 13.61 -44.26
C GLU A 188 -36.48 12.17 -44.28
N ASP A 189 -35.72 11.24 -44.87
CA ASP A 189 -36.02 9.81 -44.94
C ASP A 189 -35.57 9.05 -43.67
N GLY A 190 -34.94 9.75 -42.71
CA GLY A 190 -34.50 9.23 -41.43
C GLY A 190 -33.17 8.48 -41.45
N PHE A 191 -32.35 8.66 -42.49
CA PHE A 191 -31.01 8.07 -42.62
C PHE A 191 -29.92 9.02 -42.12
N LEU A 192 -28.89 8.44 -41.48
CA LEU A 192 -27.74 9.18 -40.97
C LEU A 192 -26.97 9.84 -42.12
N ARG A 193 -26.86 11.16 -42.09
CA ARG A 193 -26.12 11.98 -43.05
C ARG A 193 -24.81 12.53 -42.48
N GLY A 194 -24.76 12.75 -41.16
CA GLY A 194 -23.61 13.37 -40.51
C GLY A 194 -23.77 13.48 -39.00
N PHE A 195 -22.97 14.33 -38.38
CA PHE A 195 -23.07 14.68 -36.95
C PHE A 195 -23.24 16.19 -36.81
N LYS A 196 -24.00 16.60 -35.79
CA LYS A 196 -24.37 18.00 -35.54
C LYS A 196 -23.28 18.72 -34.77
N GLY A 197 -23.06 19.99 -35.13
CA GLY A 197 -22.19 20.90 -34.38
C GLY A 197 -20.70 20.58 -34.54
N GLN A 198 -19.91 21.02 -33.56
CA GLN A 198 -18.47 20.74 -33.53
C GLN A 198 -18.23 19.33 -32.97
N LEU A 199 -17.31 18.59 -33.61
CA LEU A 199 -16.84 17.30 -33.11
C LEU A 199 -16.31 17.43 -31.68
N ILE A 200 -16.80 16.59 -30.77
CA ILE A 200 -16.32 16.43 -29.40
C ILE A 200 -15.50 15.14 -29.33
N HIS A 201 -14.26 15.25 -28.85
CA HIS A 201 -13.35 14.13 -28.63
C HIS A 201 -12.67 14.27 -27.25
N THR A 202 -11.87 13.29 -26.84
CA THR A 202 -11.27 13.20 -25.50
C THR A 202 -10.53 14.46 -25.04
N TYR A 203 -9.96 15.26 -25.95
CA TYR A 203 -9.06 16.39 -25.61
C TYR A 203 -9.61 17.78 -25.91
N ASN A 204 -10.87 17.92 -26.35
CA ASN A 204 -11.49 19.23 -26.58
C ASN A 204 -12.72 19.47 -25.70
N LYS A 205 -12.81 18.76 -24.58
CA LYS A 205 -13.92 18.84 -23.62
C LYS A 205 -13.85 20.06 -22.70
N ASN A 206 -13.81 21.25 -23.28
CA ASN A 206 -13.62 22.50 -22.55
C ASN A 206 -14.74 23.52 -22.87
N SER A 207 -14.58 24.75 -22.36
CA SER A 207 -15.56 25.82 -22.52
C SER A 207 -15.92 26.12 -23.98
N SER A 208 -15.01 25.92 -24.94
CA SER A 208 -15.24 26.28 -26.35
C SER A 208 -16.43 25.54 -26.97
N VAL A 209 -16.72 24.34 -26.49
CA VAL A 209 -17.86 23.54 -26.96
C VAL A 209 -19.18 24.06 -26.40
N CYS A 210 -19.15 24.70 -25.23
CA CYS A 210 -20.34 25.16 -24.51
C CYS A 210 -20.63 26.66 -24.64
N GLU A 211 -19.72 27.45 -25.20
CA GLU A 211 -19.83 28.92 -25.34
C GLU A 211 -21.17 29.37 -25.95
N ASN A 212 -21.69 28.64 -26.93
CA ASN A 212 -22.92 28.99 -27.64
C ASN A 212 -24.22 28.47 -26.98
N SER A 213 -24.12 27.65 -25.92
CA SER A 213 -25.28 26.98 -25.31
C SER A 213 -26.07 27.85 -24.32
N GLY A 214 -25.43 28.86 -23.73
CA GLY A 214 -25.99 29.63 -22.62
C GLY A 214 -26.35 28.80 -21.37
N TYR A 215 -25.96 27.52 -21.31
CA TYR A 215 -26.33 26.61 -20.22
C TYR A 215 -25.73 27.07 -18.89
N PHE A 216 -24.42 27.30 -18.86
CA PHE A 216 -23.72 27.72 -17.64
C PHE A 216 -24.16 29.10 -17.13
N GLN A 217 -24.62 29.98 -18.01
CA GLN A 217 -25.19 31.28 -17.61
C GLN A 217 -26.48 31.12 -16.80
N LYS A 218 -27.28 30.07 -17.08
CA LYS A 218 -28.50 29.75 -16.31
C LYS A 218 -28.20 29.13 -14.95
N LEU A 219 -26.96 28.71 -14.71
CA LEU A 219 -26.50 28.10 -13.46
C LEU A 219 -25.70 29.07 -12.58
N GLN A 220 -25.79 30.38 -12.85
CA GLN A 220 -25.23 31.41 -11.98
C GLN A 220 -25.76 31.23 -10.54
N GLY A 221 -24.84 31.20 -9.57
CA GLY A 221 -25.12 30.91 -8.17
C GLY A 221 -24.86 29.47 -7.74
N ARG A 222 -24.68 28.52 -8.68
CA ARG A 222 -24.24 27.15 -8.36
C ARG A 222 -22.72 27.05 -8.32
N THR A 223 -22.13 27.55 -7.23
CA THR A 223 -20.68 27.70 -7.04
C THR A 223 -19.95 26.40 -6.70
N ASN A 224 -20.69 25.32 -6.43
CA ASN A 224 -20.15 24.04 -5.99
C ASN A 224 -20.28 22.98 -7.10
N ILE A 225 -19.18 22.31 -7.45
CA ILE A 225 -19.14 21.35 -8.58
C ILE A 225 -18.67 19.98 -8.10
N LEU A 226 -19.41 18.95 -8.48
CA LEU A 226 -18.95 17.56 -8.49
C LEU A 226 -18.62 17.16 -9.93
N LEU A 227 -17.35 16.92 -10.21
CA LEU A 227 -16.85 16.52 -11.55
C LEU A 227 -16.50 15.03 -11.54
N LEU A 228 -17.07 14.27 -12.47
CA LEU A 228 -16.83 12.83 -12.64
C LEU A 228 -16.24 12.56 -14.03
N GLY A 229 -15.18 11.78 -14.11
CA GLY A 229 -14.58 11.38 -15.39
C GLY A 229 -13.64 10.18 -15.23
N ASP A 230 -13.21 9.58 -16.33
CA ASP A 230 -12.28 8.45 -16.36
C ASP A 230 -10.99 8.78 -17.13
N SER A 231 -10.98 9.87 -17.90
CA SER A 231 -9.85 10.33 -18.70
C SER A 231 -9.24 11.64 -18.17
N MET A 232 -8.00 11.92 -18.58
CA MET A 232 -7.36 13.20 -18.26
C MET A 232 -8.03 14.40 -18.95
N GLY A 233 -8.72 14.17 -20.06
CA GLY A 233 -9.45 15.21 -20.78
C GLY A 233 -10.68 15.73 -20.04
N ASP A 234 -11.28 14.89 -19.20
CA ASP A 234 -12.48 15.22 -18.42
C ASP A 234 -12.22 16.30 -17.35
N LEU A 235 -10.95 16.52 -16.99
CA LEU A 235 -10.56 17.54 -16.01
C LEU A 235 -10.93 18.97 -16.42
N THR A 236 -11.15 19.19 -17.73
CA THR A 236 -11.45 20.48 -18.36
C THR A 236 -12.95 20.74 -18.54
N MET A 237 -13.82 19.77 -18.24
CA MET A 237 -15.28 19.89 -18.45
C MET A 237 -15.95 21.00 -17.63
N ALA A 238 -15.33 21.42 -16.53
CA ALA A 238 -15.84 22.49 -15.67
C ALA A 238 -15.31 23.89 -16.03
N GLU A 239 -14.44 24.04 -17.04
CA GLU A 239 -13.85 25.35 -17.38
C GLU A 239 -14.89 26.40 -17.82
N GLY A 240 -16.03 25.96 -18.35
CA GLY A 240 -17.14 26.84 -18.75
C GLY A 240 -18.06 27.30 -17.60
N ALA A 241 -17.89 26.77 -16.39
CA ALA A 241 -18.76 27.10 -15.26
C ALA A 241 -18.36 28.43 -14.60
N PRO A 242 -19.29 29.38 -14.40
CA PRO A 242 -19.00 30.65 -13.72
C PRO A 242 -18.88 30.46 -12.21
N ASP A 243 -18.11 31.34 -11.56
CA ASP A 243 -18.11 31.54 -10.10
C ASP A 243 -17.84 30.28 -9.25
N VAL A 244 -16.99 29.37 -9.72
CA VAL A 244 -16.64 28.12 -9.03
C VAL A 244 -15.87 28.43 -7.73
N GLN A 245 -16.46 28.07 -6.59
CA GLN A 245 -15.82 28.18 -5.27
C GLN A 245 -15.18 26.86 -4.85
N ASN A 246 -15.93 25.75 -4.97
CA ASN A 246 -15.47 24.42 -4.58
C ASN A 246 -15.71 23.43 -5.70
N ILE A 247 -14.68 22.65 -6.04
CA ILE A 247 -14.78 21.59 -7.04
C ILE A 247 -14.16 20.30 -6.52
N LEU A 248 -14.97 19.25 -6.44
CA LEU A 248 -14.50 17.90 -6.16
C LEU A 248 -14.40 17.12 -7.48
N LYS A 249 -13.19 16.72 -7.85
CA LYS A 249 -12.94 15.91 -9.05
C LYS A 249 -12.74 14.45 -8.66
N ILE A 250 -13.56 13.55 -9.21
CA ILE A 250 -13.49 12.10 -8.98
C ILE A 250 -13.12 11.43 -10.32
N GLY A 251 -11.96 10.77 -10.33
CA GLY A 251 -11.43 10.06 -11.48
C GLY A 251 -11.64 8.54 -11.37
N PHE A 252 -12.26 7.91 -12.36
CA PHE A 252 -12.39 6.46 -12.46
C PHE A 252 -11.21 5.85 -13.23
N LEU A 253 -10.22 5.33 -12.51
CA LEU A 253 -9.11 4.61 -13.13
C LEU A 253 -9.55 3.17 -13.47
N ASN A 254 -10.06 2.98 -14.68
CA ASN A 254 -10.70 1.73 -15.10
C ASN A 254 -9.76 0.70 -15.73
N ASP A 255 -8.86 1.16 -16.61
CA ASP A 255 -7.87 0.30 -17.21
C ASP A 255 -6.66 0.20 -16.28
N LYS A 256 -6.02 -0.97 -16.27
CA LYS A 256 -4.84 -1.21 -15.44
C LYS A 256 -3.86 -0.09 -15.75
N ALA A 257 -3.48 0.69 -14.74
CA ALA A 257 -2.21 1.40 -14.82
C ALA A 257 -1.19 0.32 -15.22
N ASN A 258 -0.69 0.38 -16.46
CA ASN A 258 0.09 -0.67 -17.10
C ASN A 258 1.46 -0.76 -16.41
N ARG A 259 1.43 -1.23 -15.17
CA ARG A 259 2.52 -1.38 -14.21
C ARG A 259 2.54 -2.84 -13.79
N LEU A 260 2.28 -3.74 -14.73
CA LEU A 260 2.38 -5.18 -14.54
C LEU A 260 3.77 -5.53 -14.01
N GLU A 261 4.81 -4.86 -14.52
CA GLU A 261 6.18 -4.92 -14.00
C GLU A 261 6.30 -4.57 -12.52
N LYS A 262 5.63 -3.50 -12.05
CA LYS A 262 5.65 -3.12 -10.63
C LYS A 262 4.84 -4.08 -9.77
N ALA A 263 3.72 -4.60 -10.28
CA ALA A 263 2.93 -5.61 -9.60
C ALA A 263 3.70 -6.92 -9.46
N VAL A 264 4.43 -7.32 -10.51
CA VAL A 264 5.33 -8.48 -10.52
C VAL A 264 6.49 -8.28 -9.55
N ALA A 265 7.15 -7.11 -9.56
CA ALA A 265 8.24 -6.80 -8.63
C ALA A 265 7.76 -6.79 -7.16
N ALA A 266 6.60 -6.19 -6.88
CA ALA A 266 6.02 -6.19 -5.53
C ALA A 266 5.61 -7.60 -5.08
N ALA A 267 4.97 -8.39 -5.96
CA ALA A 267 4.60 -9.77 -5.65
C ALA A 267 5.84 -10.67 -5.43
N TYR A 268 6.91 -10.44 -6.21
CA TYR A 268 8.18 -11.13 -6.04
C TYR A 268 8.88 -10.75 -4.73
N THR A 269 8.95 -9.46 -4.41
CA THR A 269 9.47 -8.93 -3.13
C THR A 269 8.75 -9.55 -1.94
N PHE A 270 7.41 -9.57 -1.96
CA PHE A 270 6.60 -10.19 -0.91
C PHE A 270 6.90 -11.69 -0.73
N LEU A 271 7.11 -12.42 -1.82
CA LEU A 271 7.42 -13.84 -1.79
C LEU A 271 8.84 -14.14 -1.27
N GLN A 272 9.77 -13.18 -1.29
CA GLN A 272 11.07 -13.35 -0.63
C GLN A 272 10.92 -13.50 0.87
N ARG A 273 9.96 -12.80 1.49
CA ARG A 273 9.65 -12.92 2.92
C ARG A 273 8.62 -14.00 3.23
N ASN A 274 7.74 -14.30 2.28
CA ASN A 274 6.63 -15.22 2.47
C ASN A 274 6.68 -16.35 1.44
N PRO A 275 7.72 -17.20 1.43
CA PRO A 275 7.93 -18.19 0.37
C PRO A 275 6.81 -19.25 0.31
N LYS A 276 6.07 -19.46 1.40
CA LYS A 276 4.96 -20.43 1.51
C LYS A 276 3.60 -19.83 1.12
N HIS A 277 3.51 -18.56 0.73
CA HIS A 277 2.23 -17.91 0.45
C HIS A 277 1.70 -18.28 -0.94
N GLU A 278 0.79 -19.27 -0.97
CA GLU A 278 0.30 -19.91 -2.20
C GLU A 278 -0.41 -18.95 -3.17
N LEU A 279 -1.20 -18.00 -2.68
CA LEU A 279 -1.97 -17.09 -3.52
C LEU A 279 -1.06 -16.15 -4.30
N THR A 280 -0.06 -15.56 -3.63
CA THR A 280 0.90 -14.66 -4.30
C THR A 280 1.78 -15.43 -5.29
N ALA A 281 2.15 -16.68 -4.99
CA ALA A 281 2.86 -17.54 -5.94
C ALA A 281 2.02 -17.81 -7.21
N LYS A 282 0.71 -18.05 -7.06
CA LYS A 282 -0.23 -18.19 -8.19
C LYS A 282 -0.41 -16.89 -8.98
N TYR A 283 -0.47 -15.74 -8.31
CA TYR A 283 -0.53 -14.44 -8.99
C TYR A 283 0.76 -14.14 -9.75
N LEU A 284 1.93 -14.41 -9.17
CA LEU A 284 3.21 -14.21 -9.83
C LEU A 284 3.33 -15.10 -11.08
N SER A 285 2.93 -16.38 -11.01
CA SER A 285 2.96 -17.28 -12.17
C SER A 285 1.97 -16.86 -13.26
N TYR A 286 0.78 -16.38 -12.88
CA TYR A 286 -0.19 -15.80 -13.80
C TYR A 286 0.37 -14.57 -14.52
N TYR A 287 1.00 -13.63 -13.80
CA TYR A 287 1.58 -12.44 -14.41
C TYR A 287 2.82 -12.75 -15.26
N ARG A 288 3.64 -13.74 -14.87
CA ARG A 288 4.77 -14.23 -15.69
C ARG A 288 4.30 -14.73 -17.05
N GLY A 289 3.23 -15.53 -17.09
CA GLY A 289 2.67 -16.07 -18.34
C GLY A 289 2.13 -15.01 -19.30
N MET A 290 1.86 -13.79 -18.82
CA MET A 290 1.39 -12.68 -19.65
C MET A 290 2.52 -11.79 -20.20
N LEU A 291 3.73 -11.87 -19.62
CA LEU A 291 4.79 -10.90 -19.83
C LEU A 291 5.92 -11.39 -20.75
N ASP A 292 5.99 -12.67 -21.10
CA ASP A 292 7.12 -13.28 -21.84
C ASP A 292 8.49 -12.85 -21.27
N VAL A 293 8.53 -12.59 -19.96
CA VAL A 293 9.69 -12.07 -19.25
C VAL A 293 10.57 -13.26 -18.87
N ALA A 294 11.80 -13.26 -19.39
CA ALA A 294 12.84 -14.18 -18.97
C ALA A 294 13.09 -14.05 -17.46
N ASP A 295 13.45 -15.16 -16.79
CA ASP A 295 13.66 -15.26 -15.32
C ASP A 295 14.63 -14.20 -14.73
N GLU A 296 15.39 -13.49 -15.57
CA GLU A 296 16.36 -12.46 -15.21
C GLU A 296 15.76 -11.09 -14.84
N ALA A 297 14.47 -10.82 -15.08
CA ALA A 297 13.89 -9.49 -14.83
C ALA A 297 13.13 -9.33 -13.49
N LEU A 298 13.13 -10.34 -12.63
CA LEU A 298 12.47 -10.25 -11.33
C LEU A 298 13.35 -9.47 -10.35
N THR A 299 12.97 -8.22 -10.11
CA THR A 299 13.65 -7.34 -9.15
C THR A 299 12.97 -7.47 -7.80
N ASP A 300 13.72 -7.88 -6.78
CA ASP A 300 13.33 -7.69 -5.39
C ASP A 300 13.60 -6.23 -5.01
N LEU A 301 12.55 -5.51 -4.61
CA LEU A 301 12.60 -4.08 -4.28
C LEU A 301 13.17 -3.83 -2.89
N GLU A 302 13.22 -4.85 -2.03
CA GLU A 302 13.71 -4.77 -0.65
C GLU A 302 15.05 -5.48 -0.45
N ALA A 303 15.66 -5.97 -1.54
CA ALA A 303 16.94 -6.67 -1.52
C ALA A 303 18.04 -5.80 -0.88
N GLN A 304 18.72 -6.37 0.12
CA GLN A 304 19.83 -5.71 0.78
C GLN A 304 21.13 -5.84 -0.05
N PRO A 305 22.06 -4.87 0.05
CA PRO A 305 23.26 -4.84 -0.79
C PRO A 305 24.16 -6.08 -0.63
N TYR A 306 24.26 -6.62 0.60
CA TYR A 306 25.11 -7.78 0.89
C TYR A 306 24.58 -9.08 0.27
N GLU A 307 23.27 -9.20 -0.02
CA GLU A 307 22.66 -10.45 -0.46
C GLU A 307 23.17 -10.88 -1.84
N ALA A 308 23.23 -9.93 -2.78
CA ALA A 308 23.73 -10.18 -4.13
C ALA A 308 25.23 -10.54 -4.11
N VAL A 309 26.01 -9.89 -3.24
CA VAL A 309 27.43 -10.15 -3.07
C VAL A 309 27.65 -11.52 -2.44
N PHE A 310 26.88 -11.87 -1.40
CA PHE A 310 26.91 -13.17 -0.75
C PHE A 310 26.59 -14.31 -1.72
N LEU A 311 25.50 -14.19 -2.49
CA LEU A 311 25.11 -15.18 -3.50
C LEU A 311 26.19 -15.38 -4.57
N ARG A 312 26.85 -14.29 -4.98
CA ARG A 312 27.97 -14.36 -5.91
C ARG A 312 29.17 -15.08 -5.29
N ALA A 313 29.51 -14.78 -4.02
CA ALA A 313 30.60 -15.44 -3.30
C ALA A 313 30.37 -16.96 -3.19
N VAL A 314 29.16 -17.40 -2.83
CA VAL A 314 28.80 -18.82 -2.74
C VAL A 314 28.94 -19.52 -4.11
N LYS A 315 28.50 -18.89 -5.20
CA LYS A 315 28.67 -19.44 -6.57
C LYS A 315 30.15 -19.57 -6.95
N LEU A 316 30.97 -18.58 -6.59
CA LEU A 316 32.41 -18.59 -6.86
C LEU A 316 33.13 -19.66 -6.04
N TYR A 317 32.74 -19.87 -4.78
CA TYR A 317 33.23 -20.95 -3.94
C TYR A 317 33.02 -22.32 -4.59
N ASN A 318 31.78 -22.59 -5.02
CA ASN A 318 31.42 -23.84 -5.69
C ASN A 318 32.13 -24.03 -7.04
N SER A 319 32.51 -22.93 -7.69
CA SER A 319 33.25 -22.92 -8.95
C SER A 319 34.78 -23.00 -8.77
N GLY A 320 35.28 -23.04 -7.52
CA GLY A 320 36.70 -23.14 -7.20
C GLY A 320 37.50 -21.82 -7.29
N TYR A 321 36.84 -20.68 -7.48
CA TYR A 321 37.48 -19.36 -7.53
C TYR A 321 37.64 -18.77 -6.12
N PHE A 322 38.45 -19.42 -5.28
CA PHE A 322 38.56 -19.11 -3.85
C PHE A 322 39.02 -17.67 -3.54
N ARG A 323 39.90 -17.08 -4.37
CA ARG A 323 40.38 -15.71 -4.17
C ARG A 323 39.26 -14.68 -4.27
N VAL A 324 38.50 -14.71 -5.38
CA VAL A 324 37.40 -13.77 -5.61
C VAL A 324 36.24 -14.05 -4.65
N CYS A 325 36.00 -15.33 -4.33
CA CYS A 325 35.05 -15.70 -3.27
C CYS A 325 35.41 -15.06 -1.93
N THR A 326 36.68 -15.05 -1.55
CA THR A 326 37.12 -14.46 -0.27
C THR A 326 36.89 -12.95 -0.28
N GLU A 327 37.28 -12.27 -1.35
CA GLU A 327 37.06 -10.81 -1.51
C GLU A 327 35.58 -10.43 -1.46
N ASP A 328 34.70 -11.20 -2.11
CA ASP A 328 33.26 -10.97 -2.08
C ASP A 328 32.64 -11.33 -0.73
N MET A 329 33.07 -12.41 -0.08
CA MET A 329 32.52 -12.83 1.21
C MET A 329 32.91 -11.86 2.33
N GLU A 330 34.15 -11.36 2.34
CA GLU A 330 34.58 -10.29 3.26
C GLU A 330 33.78 -9.00 3.02
N ARG A 331 33.50 -8.64 1.76
CA ARG A 331 32.64 -7.50 1.42
C ARG A 331 31.21 -7.70 1.91
N ALA A 332 30.62 -8.88 1.68
CA ALA A 332 29.26 -9.19 2.12
C ALA A 332 29.13 -9.11 3.64
N LEU A 333 30.11 -9.63 4.39
CA LEU A 333 30.15 -9.54 5.84
C LEU A 333 30.22 -8.07 6.32
N ALA A 334 31.11 -7.27 5.75
CA ALA A 334 31.24 -5.87 6.11
C ALA A 334 29.96 -5.07 5.80
N GLU A 335 29.35 -5.30 4.63
CA GLU A 335 28.08 -4.67 4.25
C GLU A 335 26.92 -5.10 5.16
N TYR A 336 26.84 -6.38 5.51
CA TYR A 336 25.84 -6.89 6.45
C TYR A 336 25.94 -6.19 7.81
N LEU A 337 27.13 -6.08 8.39
CA LEU A 337 27.32 -5.42 9.69
C LEU A 337 26.89 -3.96 9.68
N VAL A 338 27.12 -3.24 8.57
CA VAL A 338 26.65 -1.86 8.39
C VAL A 338 25.12 -1.80 8.31
N VAL A 339 24.49 -2.71 7.58
CA VAL A 339 23.02 -2.77 7.47
C VAL A 339 22.39 -3.17 8.81
N PHE A 340 23.00 -4.09 9.55
CA PHE A 340 22.58 -4.48 10.89
C PHE A 340 22.62 -3.30 11.85
N ALA A 341 23.71 -2.55 11.89
CA ALA A 341 23.81 -1.33 12.70
C ALA A 341 22.73 -0.29 12.35
N ARG A 342 22.39 -0.14 11.07
CA ARG A 342 21.29 0.74 10.62
C ARG A 342 19.92 0.24 11.07
N CYS A 343 19.69 -1.06 11.06
CA CYS A 343 18.45 -1.67 11.56
C CYS A 343 18.25 -1.35 13.06
N LEU A 344 19.31 -1.51 13.87
CA LEU A 344 19.25 -1.21 15.30
C LEU A 344 18.89 0.24 15.60
N VAL A 345 19.48 1.19 14.86
CA VAL A 345 19.15 2.63 15.00
C VAL A 345 17.73 2.92 14.49
N GLY A 346 17.28 2.22 13.46
CA GLY A 346 15.92 2.37 12.93
C GLY A 346 14.82 2.00 13.93
N CYS A 347 15.10 1.06 14.83
CA CYS A 347 14.18 0.64 15.91
C CYS A 347 14.00 1.67 17.04
N GLU A 348 14.74 2.79 17.03
CA GLU A 348 14.59 3.89 18.00
C GLU A 348 13.69 5.03 17.47
N GLY A 349 13.01 4.81 16.35
CA GLY A 349 12.16 5.80 15.67
C GLY A 349 10.85 6.16 16.39
N SER A 350 10.08 7.07 15.79
CA SER A 350 8.81 7.57 16.34
C SER A 350 7.78 6.47 16.46
N HIS A 351 7.30 6.25 17.69
CA HIS A 351 6.29 5.25 18.02
C HIS A 351 4.89 5.89 18.07
N GLU A 352 3.91 5.23 17.47
CA GLU A 352 2.51 5.62 17.62
C GLU A 352 1.96 5.00 18.91
N LEU A 353 1.69 5.83 19.92
CA LEU A 353 1.02 5.37 21.14
C LEU A 353 -0.41 4.95 20.79
N VAL A 354 -0.63 3.64 20.68
CA VAL A 354 -1.93 3.07 20.30
C VAL A 354 -2.91 3.06 21.47
N ASP A 355 -2.41 3.14 22.71
CA ASP A 355 -3.21 3.00 23.93
C ASP A 355 -2.86 4.08 24.98
N PHE A 356 -3.89 4.59 25.68
CA PHE A 356 -3.72 5.56 26.77
C PHE A 356 -3.45 4.82 28.09
N LYS A 357 -2.20 4.45 28.32
CA LYS A 357 -1.72 3.96 29.63
C LYS A 357 -1.10 5.10 30.45
N ASP A 358 -0.88 4.85 31.74
CA ASP A 358 -0.10 5.74 32.60
C ASP A 358 1.34 5.89 32.07
N PHE A 359 1.96 7.03 32.37
CA PHE A 359 3.25 7.45 31.80
C PHE A 359 4.38 6.40 31.93
N TYR A 360 4.48 5.73 33.08
CA TYR A 360 5.54 4.74 33.32
C TYR A 360 5.33 3.44 32.53
N PRO A 361 4.16 2.76 32.58
CA PRO A 361 3.86 1.63 31.70
C PRO A 361 4.05 1.93 30.21
N SER A 362 3.62 3.11 29.73
CA SER A 362 3.81 3.48 28.33
C SER A 362 5.28 3.58 27.92
N ILE A 363 6.15 4.04 28.81
CA ILE A 363 7.59 4.10 28.56
C ILE A 363 8.19 2.69 28.55
N VAL A 364 7.76 1.83 29.47
CA VAL A 364 8.22 0.44 29.56
C VAL A 364 7.84 -0.33 28.29
N ASP A 365 6.59 -0.23 27.85
CA ASP A 365 6.10 -0.86 26.61
C ASP A 365 6.92 -0.37 25.40
N LEU A 366 7.17 0.94 25.30
CA LEU A 366 8.00 1.52 24.24
C LEU A 366 9.41 0.92 24.22
N PHE A 367 10.05 0.76 25.39
CA PHE A 367 11.38 0.16 25.47
C PHE A 367 11.35 -1.34 25.13
N ALA A 368 10.33 -2.07 25.59
CA ALA A 368 10.16 -3.48 25.28
C ALA A 368 9.98 -3.70 23.76
N GLU A 369 9.13 -2.89 23.12
CA GLU A 369 8.90 -2.95 21.68
C GLU A 369 10.16 -2.55 20.87
N SER A 370 10.91 -1.54 21.31
CA SER A 370 12.20 -1.18 20.70
C SER A 370 13.24 -2.31 20.84
N LEU A 371 13.31 -2.94 22.01
CA LEU A 371 14.19 -4.10 22.24
C LEU A 371 13.80 -5.28 21.35
N GLN A 372 12.50 -5.58 21.24
CA GLN A 372 11.98 -6.63 20.38
C GLN A 372 12.37 -6.37 18.91
N CYS A 373 12.14 -5.15 18.41
CA CYS A 373 12.57 -4.74 17.07
C CYS A 373 14.08 -4.94 16.84
N LYS A 374 14.91 -4.55 17.82
CA LYS A 374 16.37 -4.70 17.74
C LYS A 374 16.82 -6.16 17.68
N VAL A 375 16.18 -7.05 18.46
CA VAL A 375 16.44 -8.49 18.41
C VAL A 375 15.98 -9.08 17.08
N ASP A 376 14.84 -8.65 16.57
CA ASP A 376 14.29 -9.12 15.29
C ASP A 376 15.11 -8.70 14.07
N CYS A 377 16.03 -7.73 14.19
CA CYS A 377 16.93 -7.32 13.10
C CYS A 377 17.74 -8.49 12.51
N GLU A 378 18.18 -9.46 13.31
CA GLU A 378 18.94 -10.62 12.80
C GLU A 378 18.07 -11.51 11.90
N THR A 379 16.86 -11.82 12.37
CA THR A 379 15.86 -12.60 11.61
C THR A 379 15.40 -11.84 10.37
N ASN A 380 15.12 -10.54 10.51
CA ASN A 380 14.68 -9.67 9.44
C ASN A 380 15.78 -9.42 8.40
N LEU A 381 17.05 -9.53 8.72
CA LEU A 381 18.13 -9.38 7.73
C LEU A 381 18.63 -10.72 7.17
N THR A 382 18.02 -11.84 7.57
CA THR A 382 18.41 -13.14 7.02
C THR A 382 17.93 -13.26 5.56
N PRO A 383 18.84 -13.49 4.59
CA PRO A 383 18.46 -13.57 3.18
C PRO A 383 17.70 -14.86 2.86
N ASN A 384 16.81 -14.77 1.88
CA ASN A 384 16.15 -15.92 1.28
C ASN A 384 16.89 -16.31 0.00
N VAL A 385 17.42 -17.54 -0.04
CA VAL A 385 18.08 -18.09 -1.21
C VAL A 385 17.22 -19.21 -1.79
N GLY A 386 16.53 -18.92 -2.89
CA GLY A 386 15.77 -19.92 -3.64
C GLY A 386 14.58 -20.52 -2.89
N GLY A 387 14.00 -19.78 -1.94
CA GLY A 387 12.85 -20.19 -1.13
C GLY A 387 13.18 -20.66 0.28
N TYR A 388 14.46 -20.64 0.66
CA TYR A 388 14.95 -21.06 1.97
C TYR A 388 15.76 -19.94 2.63
N PHE A 389 15.47 -19.65 3.89
CA PHE A 389 16.28 -18.74 4.70
C PHE A 389 17.60 -19.40 5.10
N VAL A 390 18.68 -18.61 5.10
CA VAL A 390 20.00 -19.11 5.49
C VAL A 390 20.10 -19.11 7.02
N ASP A 391 19.93 -20.29 7.62
CA ASP A 391 20.11 -20.46 9.07
C ASP A 391 21.52 -20.05 9.50
N LYS A 392 21.62 -19.37 10.65
CA LYS A 392 22.88 -18.86 11.23
C LYS A 392 23.72 -18.10 10.18
N PHE A 393 23.13 -17.07 9.57
CA PHE A 393 23.69 -16.37 8.41
C PHE A 393 25.13 -15.88 8.62
N VAL A 394 25.42 -15.23 9.75
CA VAL A 394 26.77 -14.74 10.08
C VAL A 394 27.78 -15.88 10.24
N ALA A 395 27.37 -16.96 10.92
CA ALA A 395 28.19 -18.17 11.04
C ALA A 395 28.52 -18.74 9.64
N THR A 396 27.52 -18.82 8.76
CA THR A 396 27.70 -19.30 7.39
C THR A 396 28.75 -18.49 6.61
N MET A 397 28.80 -17.16 6.77
CA MET A 397 29.86 -16.35 6.16
C MET A 397 31.26 -16.73 6.66
N TYR A 398 31.44 -16.92 7.97
CA TYR A 398 32.71 -17.38 8.55
C TYR A 398 33.09 -18.80 8.12
N HIS A 399 32.12 -19.69 7.94
CA HIS A 399 32.33 -21.03 7.39
C HIS A 399 32.96 -20.96 6.00
N TYR A 400 32.36 -20.19 5.08
CA TYR A 400 32.92 -20.03 3.73
C TYR A 400 34.30 -19.37 3.74
N LEU A 401 34.51 -18.34 4.58
CA LEU A 401 35.82 -17.70 4.73
C LEU A 401 36.89 -18.68 5.21
N GLN A 402 36.59 -19.48 6.24
CA GLN A 402 37.52 -20.48 6.78
C GLN A 402 38.02 -21.44 5.70
N PHE A 403 37.11 -22.03 4.92
CA PHE A 403 37.50 -22.95 3.86
C PHE A 403 38.20 -22.24 2.69
N ALA A 404 37.73 -21.06 2.29
CA ALA A 404 38.34 -20.30 1.20
C ALA A 404 39.79 -19.91 1.52
N TYR A 405 40.05 -19.37 2.72
CA TYR A 405 41.39 -19.05 3.19
C TYR A 405 42.29 -20.28 3.28
N TYR A 406 41.75 -21.40 3.76
CA TYR A 406 42.50 -22.65 3.79
C TYR A 406 42.92 -23.12 2.39
N LYS A 407 42.03 -23.01 1.40
CA LYS A 407 42.35 -23.35 -0.01
C LYS A 407 43.35 -22.39 -0.64
N LEU A 408 43.43 -21.15 -0.15
CA LEU A 408 44.43 -20.15 -0.55
C LEU A 408 45.76 -20.28 0.22
N ASN A 409 45.89 -21.27 1.11
CA ASN A 409 47.04 -21.48 1.99
C ASN A 409 47.28 -20.33 2.99
N ASP A 410 46.25 -19.51 3.26
CA ASP A 410 46.25 -18.51 4.34
C ASP A 410 45.64 -19.13 5.59
N VAL A 411 46.43 -19.98 6.24
CA VAL A 411 45.96 -20.75 7.40
C VAL A 411 45.70 -19.85 8.62
N ARG A 412 46.37 -18.70 8.71
CA ARG A 412 46.17 -17.73 9.77
C ARG A 412 44.75 -17.18 9.74
N GLN A 413 44.31 -16.68 8.58
CA GLN A 413 42.95 -16.19 8.44
C GLN A 413 41.92 -17.31 8.54
N ALA A 414 42.23 -18.52 8.05
CA ALA A 414 41.36 -19.67 8.20
C ALA A 414 41.11 -20.04 9.67
N ALA A 415 42.14 -20.05 10.51
CA ALA A 415 42.02 -20.34 11.94
C ALA A 415 41.22 -19.25 12.68
N ARG A 416 41.44 -17.97 12.35
CA ARG A 416 40.65 -16.85 12.91
C ARG A 416 39.18 -16.89 12.51
N SER A 417 38.88 -17.22 11.26
CA SER A 417 37.50 -17.41 10.78
C SER A 417 36.83 -18.61 11.45
N ALA A 418 37.56 -19.72 11.65
CA ALA A 418 37.07 -20.87 12.41
C ALA A 418 36.75 -20.51 13.86
N ALA A 419 37.62 -19.74 14.52
CA ALA A 419 37.38 -19.26 15.89
C ALA A 419 36.17 -18.32 15.97
N SER A 420 35.99 -17.48 14.96
CA SER A 420 34.83 -16.56 14.86
C SER A 420 33.51 -17.32 14.65
N TYR A 421 33.51 -18.38 13.85
CA TYR A 421 32.36 -19.27 13.68
C TYR A 421 31.87 -19.86 15.01
N MET A 422 32.81 -20.30 15.86
CA MET A 422 32.50 -20.95 17.14
C MET A 422 31.76 -20.04 18.12
N LEU A 423 31.76 -18.71 17.95
CA LEU A 423 30.94 -17.80 18.74
C LEU A 423 29.44 -17.99 18.47
N PHE A 424 29.09 -18.36 17.23
CA PHE A 424 27.71 -18.45 16.78
C PHE A 424 27.16 -19.88 16.81
N ASP A 425 28.04 -20.88 16.66
CA ASP A 425 27.66 -22.29 16.71
C ASP A 425 28.68 -23.15 17.46
N PRO A 426 28.68 -23.09 18.81
CA PRO A 426 29.66 -23.80 19.62
C PRO A 426 29.49 -25.33 19.58
N GLU A 427 28.30 -25.82 19.25
CA GLU A 427 27.96 -27.25 19.22
C GLU A 427 28.37 -27.95 17.91
N ASP A 428 28.89 -27.21 16.92
CA ASP A 428 29.33 -27.79 15.64
C ASP A 428 30.61 -28.61 15.81
N SER A 429 30.42 -29.93 15.90
CA SER A 429 31.52 -30.91 16.01
C SER A 429 32.54 -30.86 14.88
N VAL A 430 32.15 -30.45 13.65
CA VAL A 430 33.06 -30.37 12.51
C VAL A 430 33.98 -29.17 12.66
N MET A 431 33.44 -28.02 13.05
CA MET A 431 34.26 -26.83 13.25
C MET A 431 35.17 -26.96 14.49
N GLN A 432 34.71 -27.62 15.55
CA GLN A 432 35.56 -27.99 16.69
C GLN A 432 36.77 -28.81 16.25
N GLN A 433 36.55 -29.84 15.41
CA GLN A 433 37.63 -30.66 14.87
C GLN A 433 38.60 -29.85 13.99
N ASN A 434 38.08 -28.91 13.18
CA ASN A 434 38.90 -28.02 12.36
C ASN A 434 39.83 -27.15 13.22
N LEU A 435 39.34 -26.60 14.33
CA LEU A 435 40.18 -25.84 15.27
C LEU A 435 41.25 -26.71 15.93
N VAL A 436 40.91 -27.93 16.35
CA VAL A 436 41.88 -28.90 16.88
C VAL A 436 42.95 -29.21 15.83
N TYR A 437 42.55 -29.38 14.58
CA TYR A 437 43.45 -29.63 13.46
C TYR A 437 44.43 -28.46 13.24
N TYR A 438 43.94 -27.22 13.24
CA TYR A 438 44.80 -26.02 13.16
C TYR A 438 45.76 -25.90 14.35
N ARG A 439 45.28 -26.16 15.57
CA ARG A 439 46.11 -26.15 16.79
C ARG A 439 47.20 -27.23 16.75
N PHE A 440 46.86 -28.43 16.30
CA PHE A 440 47.80 -29.55 16.19
C PHE A 440 48.94 -29.24 15.21
N HIS A 441 48.64 -28.57 14.10
CA HIS A 441 49.62 -28.20 13.08
C HIS A 441 50.22 -26.79 13.26
N ARG A 442 50.01 -26.12 14.39
CA ARG A 442 50.46 -24.74 14.64
C ARG A 442 51.95 -24.51 14.36
N ALA A 443 52.82 -25.45 14.75
CA ALA A 443 54.26 -25.36 14.54
C ALA A 443 54.66 -25.47 13.06
N ARG A 444 53.89 -26.23 12.27
CA ARG A 444 54.12 -26.38 10.82
C ARG A 444 53.73 -25.13 10.04
N TRP A 445 52.70 -24.42 10.52
CA TRP A 445 52.12 -23.26 9.84
C TRP A 445 52.50 -21.91 10.45
N GLY A 446 53.32 -21.90 11.50
CA GLY A 446 53.75 -20.67 12.16
C GLY A 446 52.60 -19.91 12.82
N LEU A 447 51.61 -20.64 13.33
CA LEU A 447 50.45 -20.05 14.02
C LEU A 447 50.78 -19.76 15.48
N GLU A 448 50.34 -18.60 15.95
CA GLU A 448 50.44 -18.18 17.35
C GLU A 448 49.10 -18.38 18.07
N GLU A 449 49.09 -18.34 19.42
CA GLU A 449 47.83 -18.45 20.18
C GLU A 449 46.83 -17.33 19.83
N ASP A 450 47.33 -16.15 19.45
CA ASP A 450 46.50 -15.03 19.00
C ASP A 450 45.78 -15.29 17.66
N ASP A 451 46.27 -16.23 16.84
CA ASP A 451 45.61 -16.62 15.59
C ASP A 451 44.38 -17.52 15.80
N PHE A 452 44.15 -17.98 17.04
CA PHE A 452 42.96 -18.72 17.45
C PHE A 452 41.93 -17.84 18.18
N ARG A 453 42.17 -16.53 18.24
CA ARG A 453 41.17 -15.59 18.74
C ARG A 453 40.15 -15.28 17.64
N PRO A 454 38.86 -15.20 17.99
CA PRO A 454 37.85 -14.68 17.08
C PRO A 454 38.21 -13.27 16.61
N ARG A 455 37.71 -12.90 15.42
CA ARG A 455 37.92 -11.56 14.88
C ARG A 455 37.16 -10.51 15.70
N GLU A 456 37.70 -9.30 15.74
CA GLU A 456 37.16 -8.21 16.58
C GLU A 456 35.70 -7.89 16.22
N GLU A 457 35.39 -7.80 14.93
CA GLU A 457 34.03 -7.54 14.44
C GLU A 457 33.05 -8.65 14.79
N ALA A 458 33.51 -9.91 14.84
CA ALA A 458 32.68 -11.06 15.23
C ALA A 458 32.31 -11.01 16.71
N VAL A 459 33.29 -10.69 17.56
CA VAL A 459 33.09 -10.55 19.02
C VAL A 459 32.13 -9.41 19.31
N LEU A 460 32.32 -8.27 18.66
CA LEU A 460 31.50 -7.08 18.88
C LEU A 460 30.04 -7.35 18.51
N TYR A 461 29.81 -7.98 17.36
CA TYR A 461 28.47 -8.39 16.93
C TYR A 461 27.85 -9.44 17.87
N HIS A 462 28.61 -10.46 18.28
CA HIS A 462 28.13 -11.51 19.19
C HIS A 462 27.75 -10.97 20.57
N ASN A 463 28.58 -10.11 21.15
CA ASN A 463 28.29 -9.49 22.44
C ASN A 463 27.06 -8.60 22.36
N GLN A 464 26.97 -7.75 21.32
CA GLN A 464 25.83 -6.86 21.13
C GLN A 464 24.51 -7.64 20.96
N THR A 465 24.50 -8.69 20.15
CA THR A 465 23.31 -9.53 19.93
C THR A 465 22.92 -10.32 21.18
N SER A 466 23.89 -10.82 21.95
CA SER A 466 23.64 -11.54 23.20
C SER A 466 23.06 -10.61 24.27
N GLU A 467 23.67 -9.44 24.47
CA GLU A 467 23.17 -8.43 25.42
C GLU A 467 21.75 -7.98 25.09
N LEU A 468 21.43 -7.76 23.80
CA LEU A 468 20.07 -7.38 23.38
C LEU A 468 19.03 -8.47 23.71
N ARG A 469 19.38 -9.75 23.56
CA ARG A 469 18.49 -10.87 23.91
C ARG A 469 18.31 -10.98 25.42
N GLU A 470 19.38 -10.88 26.19
CA GLU A 470 19.31 -10.90 27.66
C GLU A 470 18.45 -9.73 28.19
N LEU A 471 18.58 -8.54 27.62
CA LEU A 471 17.76 -7.39 27.97
C LEU A 471 16.28 -7.58 27.61
N LEU A 472 15.99 -8.18 26.45
CA LEU A 472 14.63 -8.50 26.04
C LEU A 472 13.99 -9.55 26.96
N GLU A 473 14.72 -10.61 27.30
CA GLU A 473 14.27 -11.62 28.27
C GLU A 473 13.99 -11.00 29.64
N PHE A 474 14.88 -10.13 30.12
CA PHE A 474 14.67 -9.37 31.35
C PHE A 474 13.39 -8.52 31.28
N SER A 475 13.17 -7.82 30.16
CA SER A 475 11.96 -7.01 29.96
C SER A 475 10.69 -7.87 30.02
N HIS A 476 10.69 -9.04 29.38
CA HIS A 476 9.54 -9.95 29.43
C HIS A 476 9.30 -10.54 30.82
N MET A 477 10.36 -10.82 31.58
CA MET A 477 10.24 -11.44 32.90
C MET A 477 9.82 -10.47 34.01
N TYR A 478 10.22 -9.20 33.94
CA TYR A 478 10.12 -8.27 35.08
C TYR A 478 9.36 -6.98 34.80
N LEU A 479 9.09 -6.66 33.52
CA LEU A 479 8.51 -5.36 33.14
C LEU A 479 7.14 -5.47 32.46
N GLN A 480 6.66 -6.69 32.15
CA GLN A 480 5.27 -6.86 31.73
C GLN A 480 4.36 -6.54 32.91
N SER A 481 3.26 -5.82 32.63
CA SER A 481 2.23 -5.58 33.65
C SER A 481 1.76 -6.93 34.16
N ASP A 482 1.90 -7.19 35.47
CA ASP A 482 1.16 -8.25 36.11
C ASP A 482 -0.30 -8.06 35.69
N ASP A 483 -0.87 -9.05 35.02
CA ASP A 483 -2.32 -9.21 35.01
C ASP A 483 -2.70 -9.44 36.47
N GLU A 484 -2.83 -8.36 37.25
CA GLU A 484 -3.39 -8.38 38.59
C GLU A 484 -4.74 -9.09 38.46
N MET A 485 -4.76 -10.32 38.97
CA MET A 485 -5.92 -11.15 39.27
C MET A 485 -7.25 -10.54 38.80
N GLU A 486 -7.83 -11.09 37.73
CA GLU A 486 -9.28 -11.11 37.60
C GLU A 486 -9.83 -11.69 38.93
N LEU A 487 -10.29 -10.82 39.82
CA LEU A 487 -11.09 -11.24 40.96
C LEU A 487 -12.40 -11.78 40.36
N GLU A 488 -12.47 -13.11 40.22
CA GLU A 488 -13.71 -13.79 39.85
C GLU A 488 -14.83 -13.28 40.77
N GLU A 489 -15.87 -12.68 40.18
CA GLU A 489 -17.06 -12.30 40.93
C GLU A 489 -17.63 -13.55 41.63
N PRO A 490 -17.87 -13.52 42.96
CA PRO A 490 -18.42 -14.68 43.62
C PRO A 490 -19.86 -14.89 43.13
N GLY A 491 -20.07 -15.98 42.39
CA GLY A 491 -21.39 -16.46 42.00
C GLY A 491 -22.27 -16.76 43.22
N PRO A 492 -23.61 -16.77 43.06
CA PRO A 492 -24.55 -16.87 44.17
C PRO A 492 -24.42 -18.20 44.94
N PRO A 493 -24.68 -18.20 46.25
CA PRO A 493 -24.30 -19.29 47.14
C PRO A 493 -25.16 -20.54 46.93
N THR A 494 -24.52 -21.68 46.71
CA THR A 494 -25.10 -23.01 46.96
C THR A 494 -24.85 -23.42 48.42
N GLU A 495 -25.81 -24.17 48.96
CA GLU A 495 -26.03 -24.52 50.38
C GLU A 495 -24.81 -25.05 51.19
N PRO A 496 -24.86 -24.97 52.54
CA PRO A 496 -23.68 -25.01 53.40
C PRO A 496 -23.15 -26.43 53.65
N GLU A 497 -21.86 -26.65 53.40
CA GLU A 497 -21.09 -27.72 54.04
C GLU A 497 -20.46 -27.21 55.35
N GLU A 498 -20.40 -28.07 56.36
CA GLU A 498 -20.03 -27.76 57.75
C GLU A 498 -18.63 -27.15 57.89
N PRO A 499 -18.40 -26.21 58.84
CA PRO A 499 -17.09 -25.60 59.02
C PRO A 499 -16.08 -26.58 59.65
N PRO A 500 -14.83 -26.63 59.17
CA PRO A 500 -13.74 -27.31 59.86
C PRO A 500 -13.34 -26.56 61.14
N SER A 501 -12.91 -27.29 62.18
CA SER A 501 -12.73 -26.75 63.54
C SER A 501 -11.43 -25.97 63.75
N ASP A 502 -11.51 -24.88 64.52
CA ASP A 502 -10.42 -23.96 64.91
C ASP A 502 -9.41 -24.53 65.93
N ALA A 503 -9.24 -25.86 65.98
CA ALA A 503 -8.36 -26.54 66.94
C ALA A 503 -6.85 -26.26 66.72
N GLU A 504 -6.47 -25.57 65.64
CA GLU A 504 -5.08 -25.25 65.32
C GLU A 504 -4.63 -23.88 65.91
N PHE A 505 -5.54 -23.08 66.47
CA PHE A 505 -5.26 -21.75 67.02
C PHE A 505 -5.33 -21.66 68.56
N GLU A 506 -5.54 -22.77 69.27
CA GLU A 506 -5.60 -22.81 70.74
C GLU A 506 -4.28 -23.27 71.41
N GLY A 507 -3.14 -22.82 70.89
CA GLY A 507 -1.83 -22.99 71.53
C GLY A 507 -1.28 -21.66 72.04
N GLU A 508 -0.84 -21.61 73.32
CA GLU A 508 -0.17 -20.45 73.91
C GLU A 508 1.11 -20.11 73.13
N GLY A 509 1.20 -18.86 72.66
CA GLY A 509 2.30 -18.36 71.86
C GLY A 509 3.61 -18.24 72.64
N ASP A 510 4.72 -18.50 71.95
CA ASP A 510 6.06 -18.18 72.42
C ASP A 510 6.54 -16.95 71.63
N TYR A 511 6.23 -15.79 72.20
CA TYR A 511 6.66 -14.48 71.72
C TYR A 511 8.02 -14.17 72.38
N GLU A 512 9.11 -14.22 71.62
CA GLU A 512 10.29 -13.40 71.90
C GLU A 512 10.55 -12.50 70.69
N GLU A 513 9.77 -11.42 70.62
CA GLU A 513 10.18 -10.18 69.97
C GLU A 513 11.30 -9.54 70.77
N GLY A 514 12.38 -9.18 70.09
CA GLY A 514 13.44 -8.39 70.69
C GLY A 514 14.53 -8.08 69.69
N LEU A 515 14.35 -6.98 68.93
CA LEU A 515 15.34 -5.93 68.64
C LEU A 515 15.13 -5.30 67.24
N TYR A 516 14.86 -4.00 67.30
CA TYR A 516 14.85 -2.99 66.22
C TYR A 516 13.51 -2.69 65.54
N ALA A 517 12.58 -2.16 66.33
CA ALA A 517 11.65 -1.13 65.87
C ALA A 517 11.74 0.07 66.83
N ASP A 518 12.58 1.04 66.48
CA ASP A 518 12.57 2.39 67.04
C ASP A 518 13.16 3.32 65.98
N TRP A 519 12.56 4.51 65.80
CA TRP A 519 12.77 5.51 64.73
C TRP A 519 11.87 5.24 63.51
N TRP A 520 10.63 5.71 63.39
CA TRP A 520 10.12 7.05 63.69
C TRP A 520 8.59 6.99 63.85
N GLN A 521 8.07 7.43 64.99
CA GLN A 521 6.68 7.85 65.15
C GLN A 521 6.67 9.32 65.54
N GLU A 522 5.90 10.13 64.80
CA GLU A 522 5.47 11.46 65.20
C GLU A 522 4.46 11.35 66.36
N PRO A 523 4.46 12.29 67.32
CA PRO A 523 3.33 12.46 68.22
C PRO A 523 2.57 13.77 67.93
N ASP A 524 1.26 13.64 67.77
CA ASP A 524 0.27 14.71 67.88
C ASP A 524 0.05 15.11 69.35
N ALA A 525 0.03 16.42 69.67
CA ALA A 525 -0.95 17.05 70.57
C ALA A 525 -0.84 18.59 70.69
N LYS A 526 -1.91 19.25 70.24
CA LYS A 526 -2.69 20.38 70.85
C LYS A 526 -2.00 21.53 71.60
N GLY A 527 -2.27 22.77 71.16
CA GLY A 527 -2.29 23.97 72.02
C GLY A 527 -2.27 25.30 71.23
N ASP A 528 -3.18 26.22 71.57
CA ASP A 528 -3.48 27.50 70.91
C ASP A 528 -2.45 28.64 71.11
N GLU A 529 -2.55 29.63 70.19
CA GLU A 529 -2.28 31.07 70.33
C GLU A 529 -0.85 31.68 70.42
N ALA A 530 -0.57 32.49 69.39
CA ALA A 530 -0.17 33.92 69.43
C ALA A 530 1.30 34.37 69.59
N GLU A 531 1.58 35.45 68.82
CA GLU A 531 2.71 36.41 68.87
C GLU A 531 4.10 35.89 68.45
N ALA A 532 5.05 36.66 67.87
CA ALA A 532 5.17 37.90 67.11
C ALA A 532 6.70 38.15 67.01
N GLU A 533 7.28 38.27 65.79
CA GLU A 533 8.58 38.92 65.42
C GLU A 533 9.88 38.74 66.27
N PRO A 534 11.07 39.18 65.80
CA PRO A 534 11.70 39.08 64.48
C PRO A 534 13.17 38.55 64.58
N GLU A 535 13.88 38.54 63.44
CA GLU A 535 15.32 38.26 63.27
C GLU A 535 16.24 39.04 64.25
N PRO A 536 17.51 38.60 64.39
CA PRO A 536 18.53 39.31 63.62
C PRO A 536 19.64 38.44 63.02
N GLU A 537 20.20 38.99 61.94
CA GLU A 537 21.48 38.70 61.30
C GLU A 537 22.63 38.43 62.29
N LEU A 538 23.64 37.67 61.86
CA LEU A 538 25.04 38.09 61.95
C LEU A 538 25.99 37.17 61.16
N ALA A 539 26.65 37.80 60.18
CA ALA A 539 27.96 37.52 59.57
C ALA A 539 28.14 36.31 58.64
#